data_AF-A0A397E1V2-F1
#
_entry.id   AF-A0A397E1V2-F1
#
_cell.length_a   1.000
_cell.length_b   1.000
_cell.length_c   1.000
_cell.angle_alpha   90.00
_cell.angle_beta   90.00
_cell.angle_gamma   90.00
#
_symmetry.space_group_name_H-M   'P 1'
#
loop_
_entity.id
_entity.type
_entity.pdbx_description
1 polymer ?
#
loop_
_entity_poly.entity_id
_entity_poly.type
_entity_poly.pdbx_seq_one_letter_code
_entity_poly.pdbx_strand_id
1 'polypeptide(L)'
;MLIACPELRTKLPSLSESSASSVTLLKYAHFPGGAAAFELACIYAYTGGSVVINASNVALLYCAARVLKMHVGLTSRCATLLETLAHTGSGDDAVHMLLQVVEIRKCLRNQSTDRMMALCVHAIASRYPYDASTMSLIVKLPFDVFLHITQLVLNDRPHHDATANNVVARLCAQAHLAQVFRSAKSADKAAELIRVLDVLLSSDTAVTMQQQFPSTHQLLDDDEGEEEEGEVVEDDLDGTLMLNIPHVKMENEWLAAAQFIAATAQ
;
A
#
# COMPACT_ATOMS: atom_id res chain seq x y z
N MET A 1 0.45 -20.60 27.96
CA MET A 1 1.02 -20.71 26.60
C MET A 1 0.77 -22.05 25.91
N LEU A 2 1.35 -23.19 26.33
CA LEU A 2 1.26 -24.47 25.59
C LEU A 2 -0.17 -25.05 25.46
N ILE A 3 -1.07 -24.71 26.38
CA ILE A 3 -2.49 -25.05 26.28
C ILE A 3 -3.18 -24.23 25.19
N ALA A 4 -2.85 -22.94 25.10
CA ALA A 4 -3.47 -22.00 24.16
C ALA A 4 -2.89 -22.08 22.74
N CYS A 5 -1.67 -22.63 22.61
CA CYS A 5 -0.92 -22.72 21.35
C CYS A 5 -0.52 -24.18 21.05
N PRO A 6 -1.44 -25.00 20.50
CA PRO A 6 -1.19 -26.39 20.15
C PRO A 6 0.04 -26.60 19.27
N GLU A 7 0.33 -25.67 18.35
CA GLU A 7 1.50 -25.76 17.46
C GLU A 7 2.82 -25.82 18.26
N LEU A 8 2.93 -25.04 19.33
CA LEU A 8 4.12 -25.08 20.19
C LEU A 8 4.24 -26.43 20.90
N ARG A 9 3.11 -26.96 21.40
CA ARG A 9 3.08 -28.26 22.08
C ARG A 9 3.54 -29.39 21.16
N THR A 10 3.19 -29.34 19.87
CA THR A 10 3.60 -30.36 18.89
C THR A 10 5.05 -30.26 18.46
N LYS A 11 5.65 -29.05 18.53
CA LYS A 11 7.04 -28.81 18.11
C LYS A 11 8.04 -28.93 19.24
N LEU A 12 7.58 -28.97 20.49
CA LEU A 12 8.44 -29.31 21.62
C LEU A 12 8.72 -30.82 21.60
N PRO A 13 9.99 -31.25 21.70
CA PRO A 13 10.34 -32.65 21.92
C PRO A 13 9.56 -33.17 23.14
N SER A 14 9.13 -34.43 23.08
CA SER A 14 8.39 -35.03 24.18
C SER A 14 9.20 -34.92 25.47
N LEU A 15 8.57 -34.41 26.54
CA LEU A 15 9.17 -34.27 27.88
C LEU A 15 9.78 -35.57 28.45
N SER A 16 9.56 -36.71 27.81
CA SER A 16 10.09 -38.03 28.14
C SER A 16 11.62 -38.17 27.99
N GLU A 17 12.29 -37.30 27.21
CA GLU A 17 13.74 -37.43 26.93
C GLU A 17 14.59 -36.28 27.52
N SER A 18 13.98 -35.25 28.11
CA SER A 18 14.75 -34.14 28.69
C SER A 18 15.23 -34.50 30.09
N SER A 19 16.54 -34.76 30.21
CA SER A 19 17.22 -34.66 31.50
C SER A 19 16.92 -33.29 32.11
N ALA A 20 16.64 -33.24 33.42
CA ALA A 20 16.00 -32.13 34.15
C ALA A 20 16.74 -30.76 34.15
N SER A 21 17.74 -30.57 33.30
CA SER A 21 18.54 -29.34 33.16
C SER A 21 18.64 -28.78 31.73
N SER A 22 18.11 -29.43 30.70
CA SER A 22 18.23 -28.92 29.32
C SER A 22 17.06 -28.00 28.96
N VAL A 23 17.33 -26.71 28.73
CA VAL A 23 16.36 -25.77 28.17
C VAL A 23 16.12 -26.12 26.70
N THR A 24 14.89 -26.48 26.35
CA THR A 24 14.49 -26.70 24.96
C THR A 24 14.35 -25.37 24.23
N LEU A 25 15.12 -25.18 23.15
CA LEU A 25 15.04 -24.01 22.29
C LEU A 25 14.20 -24.30 21.04
N LEU A 26 13.14 -23.50 20.83
CA LEU A 26 12.37 -23.49 19.59
C LEU A 26 12.60 -22.16 18.86
N LYS A 27 13.07 -22.22 17.61
CA LYS A 27 13.39 -21.03 16.81
C LYS A 27 12.40 -20.84 15.66
N TYR A 28 11.81 -19.65 15.59
CA TYR A 28 11.07 -19.17 14.43
C TYR A 28 11.90 -18.08 13.73
N ALA A 29 12.52 -18.40 12.61
CA ALA A 29 13.39 -17.45 11.89
C ALA A 29 12.60 -16.25 11.32
N HIS A 30 11.36 -16.49 10.86
CA HIS A 30 10.50 -15.49 10.22
C HIS A 30 9.06 -15.61 10.70
N PHE A 31 8.81 -15.23 11.96
CA PHE A 31 7.43 -15.19 12.48
C PHE A 31 6.64 -14.05 11.78
N PRO A 32 5.44 -14.30 11.23
CA PRO A 32 4.68 -13.25 10.53
C PRO A 32 4.28 -12.12 11.48
N GLY A 33 4.64 -10.88 11.14
CA GLY A 33 4.49 -9.73 12.03
C GLY A 33 5.58 -9.61 13.12
N GLY A 34 6.63 -10.43 13.04
CA GLY A 34 7.82 -10.34 13.87
C GLY A 34 7.60 -10.63 15.35
N ALA A 35 8.50 -10.08 16.18
CA ALA A 35 8.47 -10.26 17.63
C ALA A 35 7.19 -9.70 18.26
N ALA A 36 6.69 -8.55 17.76
CA ALA A 36 5.48 -7.92 18.26
C ALA A 36 4.24 -8.81 18.12
N ALA A 37 4.08 -9.50 16.98
CA ALA A 37 2.96 -10.43 16.78
C ALA A 37 3.06 -11.66 17.70
N PHE A 38 4.27 -12.19 17.89
CA PHE A 38 4.49 -13.32 18.79
C PHE A 38 4.25 -12.95 20.26
N GLU A 39 4.77 -11.80 20.70
CA GLU A 39 4.54 -11.25 22.03
C GLU A 39 3.05 -11.04 22.30
N LEU A 40 2.32 -10.45 21.34
CA LEU A 40 0.88 -10.25 21.46
C LEU A 40 0.11 -11.56 21.66
N ALA A 41 0.48 -12.62 20.91
CA ALA A 41 -0.10 -13.94 21.10
C ALA A 41 0.27 -14.56 22.46
N CYS A 42 1.50 -14.34 22.94
CA CYS A 42 1.91 -14.75 24.28
C CYS A 42 1.07 -14.05 25.36
N ILE A 43 0.96 -12.73 25.32
CA ILE A 43 0.16 -11.95 26.29
C ILE A 43 -1.29 -12.45 26.28
N TYR A 44 -1.88 -12.63 25.09
CA TYR A 44 -3.22 -13.21 24.96
C TYR A 44 -3.33 -14.57 25.67
N ALA A 45 -2.38 -15.47 25.41
CA ALA A 45 -2.36 -16.81 25.97
C ALA A 45 -2.12 -16.86 27.48
N TYR A 46 -1.35 -15.92 28.05
CA TYR A 46 -1.05 -15.86 29.48
C TYR A 46 -2.14 -15.15 30.28
N THR A 47 -2.85 -14.20 29.67
CA THR A 47 -3.89 -13.40 30.34
C THR A 47 -5.31 -13.95 30.16
N GLY A 48 -5.47 -15.13 29.57
CA GLY A 48 -6.78 -15.71 29.28
C GLY A 48 -7.60 -14.90 28.28
N GLY A 49 -6.93 -14.12 27.42
CA GLY A 49 -7.59 -13.30 26.40
C GLY A 49 -8.01 -11.90 26.85
N SER A 50 -7.48 -11.40 27.97
CA SER A 50 -7.71 -10.03 28.49
C SER A 50 -7.01 -8.93 27.69
N VAL A 51 -6.56 -9.21 26.46
CA VAL A 51 -5.95 -8.23 25.56
C VAL A 51 -7.07 -7.50 24.81
N VAL A 52 -7.04 -6.16 24.88
CA VAL A 52 -7.93 -5.32 24.06
C VAL A 52 -7.48 -5.41 22.60
N ILE A 53 -8.33 -5.96 21.75
CA ILE A 53 -8.06 -6.09 20.31
C ILE A 53 -8.62 -4.85 19.60
N ASN A 54 -7.79 -4.19 18.80
CA ASN A 54 -8.11 -2.95 18.09
C ASN A 54 -7.37 -2.87 16.75
N ALA A 55 -7.56 -1.77 16.00
CA ALA A 55 -6.96 -1.59 14.69
C ALA A 55 -5.43 -1.66 14.67
N SER A 56 -4.75 -1.33 15.77
CA SER A 56 -3.29 -1.33 15.90
C SER A 56 -2.69 -2.72 16.19
N ASN A 57 -3.52 -3.75 16.43
CA ASN A 57 -3.01 -5.07 16.78
C ASN A 57 -3.79 -6.26 16.19
N VAL A 58 -4.97 -6.04 15.61
CA VAL A 58 -5.87 -7.10 15.16
C VAL A 58 -5.28 -7.96 14.04
N ALA A 59 -4.58 -7.39 13.06
CA ALA A 59 -4.01 -8.16 11.96
C ALA A 59 -2.82 -9.01 12.42
N LEU A 60 -1.98 -8.46 13.30
CA LEU A 60 -0.88 -9.19 13.94
C LEU A 60 -1.41 -10.39 14.73
N LEU A 61 -2.40 -10.16 15.60
CA LEU A 61 -2.98 -11.22 16.43
C LEU A 61 -3.68 -12.27 15.58
N TYR A 62 -4.41 -11.86 14.55
CA TYR A 62 -5.05 -12.79 13.62
C TYR A 62 -4.04 -13.75 12.98
N CYS A 63 -2.93 -13.22 12.45
CA CYS A 63 -1.91 -14.05 11.83
C CYS A 63 -1.17 -14.92 12.84
N ALA A 64 -0.76 -14.36 13.98
CA ALA A 64 -0.08 -15.10 15.04
C ALA A 64 -0.96 -16.25 15.56
N ALA A 65 -2.24 -15.98 15.80
CA ALA A 65 -3.20 -16.99 16.25
C ALA A 65 -3.34 -18.15 15.26
N ARG A 66 -3.36 -17.86 13.96
CA ARG A 66 -3.42 -18.91 12.92
C ARG A 66 -2.14 -19.73 12.86
N VAL A 67 -0.97 -19.10 12.88
CA VAL A 67 0.33 -19.79 12.84
C VAL A 67 0.50 -20.69 14.07
N LEU A 68 0.12 -20.21 15.24
CA LEU A 68 0.23 -20.94 16.51
C LEU A 68 -0.93 -21.91 16.76
N LYS A 69 -1.88 -22.02 15.81
CA LYS A 69 -3.10 -22.82 15.89
C LYS A 69 -3.91 -22.57 17.17
N MET A 70 -3.99 -21.31 17.59
CA MET A 70 -4.79 -20.90 18.75
C MET A 70 -6.28 -21.14 18.51
N HIS A 71 -7.08 -21.05 19.58
CA HIS A 71 -8.50 -21.37 19.55
C HIS A 71 -9.27 -20.65 18.41
N VAL A 72 -10.12 -21.39 17.69
CA VAL A 72 -10.85 -20.90 16.49
C VAL A 72 -11.70 -19.65 16.79
N GLY A 73 -12.25 -19.55 18.00
CA GLY A 73 -12.99 -18.36 18.44
C GLY A 73 -12.16 -17.07 18.41
N LEU A 74 -10.84 -17.14 18.70
CA LEU A 74 -9.96 -15.97 18.59
C LEU A 74 -9.77 -15.56 17.14
N THR A 75 -9.48 -16.51 16.25
CA THR A 75 -9.30 -16.22 14.83
C THR A 75 -10.57 -15.67 14.18
N SER A 76 -11.73 -16.20 14.56
CA SER A 76 -13.03 -15.70 14.11
C SER A 76 -13.26 -14.27 14.61
N ARG A 77 -13.04 -14.01 15.90
CA ARG A 77 -13.22 -12.67 16.48
C ARG A 77 -12.30 -11.62 15.84
N CYS A 78 -11.06 -11.98 15.54
CA CYS A 78 -10.15 -11.05 14.84
C CYS A 78 -10.57 -10.82 13.38
N ALA A 79 -11.03 -11.85 12.67
CA ALA A 79 -11.54 -11.71 11.30
C ALA A 79 -12.78 -10.81 11.25
N THR A 80 -13.74 -11.02 12.15
CA THR A 80 -14.92 -10.16 12.27
C THR A 80 -14.51 -8.71 12.58
N LEU A 81 -13.59 -8.51 13.52
CA LEU A 81 -13.15 -7.15 13.87
C LEU A 81 -12.40 -6.45 12.72
N LEU A 82 -11.56 -7.18 11.96
CA LEU A 82 -10.93 -6.65 10.74
C LEU A 82 -11.98 -6.15 9.74
N GLU A 83 -13.02 -6.97 9.50
CA GLU A 83 -14.12 -6.59 8.62
C GLU A 83 -14.91 -5.41 9.18
N THR A 84 -15.26 -5.42 10.48
CA THR A 84 -15.98 -4.30 11.11
C THR A 84 -15.18 -3.00 11.01
N LEU A 85 -13.89 -2.99 11.36
CA LEU A 85 -13.06 -1.79 11.28
C LEU A 85 -12.87 -1.32 9.83
N ALA A 86 -12.79 -2.23 8.87
CA ALA A 86 -12.72 -1.86 7.45
C ALA A 86 -13.98 -1.13 6.96
N HIS A 87 -15.17 -1.49 7.47
CA HIS A 87 -16.43 -0.87 7.07
C HIS A 87 -16.80 0.36 7.92
N THR A 88 -16.61 0.31 9.23
CA THR A 88 -17.12 1.31 10.18
C THR A 88 -16.03 2.04 10.97
N GLY A 89 -14.78 1.62 10.87
CA GLY A 89 -13.64 2.27 11.54
C GLY A 89 -13.24 3.59 10.89
N SER A 90 -12.37 4.33 11.57
CA SER A 90 -11.77 5.56 11.06
C SER A 90 -10.78 5.30 9.91
N GLY A 91 -10.35 6.36 9.22
CA GLY A 91 -9.27 6.27 8.23
C GLY A 91 -7.97 5.75 8.87
N ASP A 92 -7.62 6.27 10.04
CA ASP A 92 -6.48 5.83 10.84
C ASP A 92 -6.53 4.32 11.15
N ASP A 93 -7.71 3.80 11.54
CA ASP A 93 -7.88 2.37 11.81
C ASP A 93 -7.54 1.53 10.57
N ALA A 94 -8.06 1.91 9.40
CA ALA A 94 -7.81 1.19 8.15
C ALA A 94 -6.33 1.21 7.76
N VAL A 95 -5.64 2.35 7.95
CA VAL A 95 -4.20 2.47 7.65
C VAL A 95 -3.35 1.68 8.67
N HIS A 96 -3.70 1.71 9.96
CA HIS A 96 -3.01 0.91 10.97
C HIS A 96 -3.11 -0.59 10.71
N MET A 97 -4.29 -1.07 10.30
CA MET A 97 -4.45 -2.47 9.89
C MET A 97 -3.60 -2.77 8.65
N LEU A 98 -3.61 -1.89 7.64
CA LEU A 98 -2.83 -2.08 6.42
C LEU A 98 -1.32 -2.16 6.68
N LEU A 99 -0.78 -1.29 7.54
CA LEU A 99 0.64 -1.29 7.92
C LEU A 99 1.04 -2.63 8.55
N GLN A 100 0.20 -3.22 9.39
CA GLN A 100 0.45 -4.55 9.94
C GLN A 100 0.41 -5.63 8.86
N VAL A 101 -0.57 -5.58 7.95
CA VAL A 101 -0.68 -6.56 6.86
C VAL A 101 0.55 -6.52 5.96
N VAL A 102 1.06 -5.33 5.63
CA VAL A 102 2.31 -5.15 4.89
C VAL A 102 3.48 -5.82 5.61
N GLU A 103 3.60 -5.62 6.93
CA GLU A 103 4.66 -6.23 7.72
C GLU A 103 4.56 -7.76 7.75
N ILE A 104 3.34 -8.29 7.92
CA ILE A 104 3.07 -9.73 7.89
C ILE A 104 3.48 -10.33 6.54
N ARG A 105 3.15 -9.65 5.43
CA ARG A 105 3.42 -10.10 4.05
C ARG A 105 4.89 -10.15 3.67
N LYS A 106 5.79 -9.59 4.49
CA LYS A 106 7.25 -9.79 4.34
C LYS A 106 7.67 -11.23 4.61
N CYS A 107 6.95 -11.93 5.50
CA CYS A 107 7.29 -13.27 5.94
C CYS A 107 6.22 -14.32 5.57
N LEU A 108 4.98 -13.90 5.28
CA LEU A 108 3.88 -14.79 4.97
C LEU A 108 2.97 -14.19 3.90
N ARG A 109 3.04 -14.72 2.68
CA ARG A 109 2.10 -14.41 1.60
C ARG A 109 1.16 -15.59 1.37
N ASN A 110 -0.12 -15.35 1.51
CA ASN A 110 -1.19 -16.31 1.22
C ASN A 110 -2.52 -15.58 0.97
N GLN A 111 -3.52 -16.33 0.50
CA GLN A 111 -4.87 -15.82 0.19
C GLN A 111 -5.50 -14.99 1.32
N SER A 112 -5.21 -15.32 2.59
CA SER A 112 -5.78 -14.58 3.71
C SER A 112 -5.10 -13.24 3.92
N THR A 113 -3.77 -13.18 3.79
CA THR A 113 -3.05 -11.91 3.81
C THR A 113 -3.40 -11.04 2.61
N ASP A 114 -3.68 -11.65 1.46
CA ASP A 114 -4.12 -10.91 0.27
C ASP A 114 -5.55 -10.36 0.45
N ARG A 115 -6.47 -11.14 1.04
CA ARG A 115 -7.81 -10.67 1.40
C ARG A 115 -7.75 -9.52 2.41
N MET A 116 -6.92 -9.62 3.45
CA MET A 116 -6.76 -8.52 4.41
C MET A 116 -6.17 -7.27 3.76
N MET A 117 -5.19 -7.45 2.86
CA MET A 117 -4.59 -6.35 2.10
C MET A 117 -5.66 -5.63 1.27
N ALA A 118 -6.42 -6.37 0.45
CA ALA A 118 -7.47 -5.82 -0.39
C ALA A 118 -8.56 -5.12 0.42
N LEU A 119 -9.00 -5.74 1.53
CA LEU A 119 -9.98 -5.17 2.45
C LEU A 119 -9.51 -3.80 2.98
N CYS A 120 -8.27 -3.71 3.47
CA CYS A 120 -7.75 -2.47 4.02
C CYS A 120 -7.51 -1.40 2.94
N VAL A 121 -6.98 -1.78 1.77
CA VAL A 121 -6.78 -0.85 0.64
C VAL A 121 -8.12 -0.27 0.17
N HIS A 122 -9.14 -1.11 -0.03
CA HIS A 122 -10.46 -0.66 -0.45
C HIS A 122 -11.09 0.26 0.60
N ALA A 123 -10.99 -0.13 1.88
CA ALA A 123 -11.45 0.68 3.01
C ALA A 123 -10.79 2.08 3.02
N ILE A 124 -9.49 2.18 2.74
CA ILE A 124 -8.81 3.48 2.67
C ILE A 124 -9.27 4.23 1.41
N ALA A 125 -9.33 3.60 0.24
CA ALA A 125 -9.73 4.26 -0.99
C ALA A 125 -11.13 4.89 -0.89
N SER A 126 -12.11 4.16 -0.33
CA SER A 126 -13.50 4.60 -0.19
C SER A 126 -13.71 5.75 0.80
N ARG A 127 -12.68 6.15 1.56
CA ARG A 127 -12.74 7.19 2.60
C ARG A 127 -12.16 8.53 2.16
N TYR A 128 -11.76 8.67 0.90
CA TYR A 128 -11.36 9.96 0.37
C TYR A 128 -12.55 10.96 0.42
N PRO A 129 -12.35 12.25 0.79
CA PRO A 129 -11.09 12.93 1.09
C PRO A 129 -10.49 12.58 2.45
N TYR A 130 -9.16 12.54 2.52
CA TYR A 130 -8.42 12.16 3.73
C TYR A 130 -8.20 13.33 4.68
N ASP A 131 -8.35 13.09 5.98
CA ASP A 131 -7.88 14.03 7.00
C ASP A 131 -6.35 14.00 7.14
N ALA A 132 -5.81 15.00 7.85
CA ALA A 132 -4.37 15.17 8.02
C ALA A 132 -3.73 14.00 8.80
N SER A 133 -4.43 13.45 9.80
CA SER A 133 -3.97 12.29 10.59
C SER A 133 -3.84 11.05 9.72
N THR A 134 -4.87 10.73 8.94
CA THR A 134 -4.92 9.58 8.03
C THR A 134 -3.81 9.71 6.99
N MET A 135 -3.66 10.89 6.38
CA MET A 135 -2.59 11.08 5.39
C MET A 135 -1.19 10.93 6.02
N SER A 136 -0.98 11.40 7.24
CA SER A 136 0.29 11.24 7.96
C SER A 136 0.65 9.76 8.20
N LEU A 137 -0.34 8.88 8.20
CA LEU A 137 -0.15 7.43 8.25
C LEU A 137 0.02 6.83 6.84
N ILE A 138 -0.74 7.29 5.84
CA ILE A 138 -0.65 6.84 4.44
C ILE A 138 0.76 7.03 3.89
N VAL A 139 1.45 8.13 4.23
CA VAL A 139 2.84 8.36 3.80
C VAL A 139 3.86 7.35 4.33
N LYS A 140 3.48 6.53 5.33
CA LYS A 140 4.33 5.45 5.87
C LYS A 140 4.15 4.13 5.10
N LEU A 141 3.17 4.04 4.20
CA LEU A 141 2.93 2.85 3.40
C LEU A 141 4.05 2.62 2.37
N PRO A 142 4.26 1.38 1.92
CA PRO A 142 5.06 1.13 0.73
C PRO A 142 4.54 1.90 -0.48
N PHE A 143 5.45 2.33 -1.34
CA PHE A 143 5.16 3.17 -2.51
C PHE A 143 4.14 2.52 -3.47
N ASP A 144 4.29 1.23 -3.73
CA ASP A 144 3.40 0.43 -4.57
C ASP A 144 1.97 0.35 -4.00
N VAL A 145 1.85 0.22 -2.68
CA VAL A 145 0.56 0.20 -1.97
C VAL A 145 -0.12 1.55 -2.04
N PHE A 146 0.63 2.64 -1.80
CA PHE A 146 0.12 3.99 -1.93
C PHE A 146 -0.41 4.28 -3.34
N LEU A 147 0.39 3.95 -4.37
CA LEU A 147 -0.05 4.14 -5.76
C LEU A 147 -1.34 3.38 -6.04
N HIS A 148 -1.47 2.15 -5.57
CA HIS A 148 -2.70 1.38 -5.78
C HIS A 148 -3.93 2.03 -5.11
N ILE A 149 -3.80 2.51 -3.88
CA ILE A 149 -4.89 3.24 -3.20
C ILE A 149 -5.30 4.46 -4.02
N THR A 150 -4.33 5.26 -4.47
CA THR A 150 -4.62 6.47 -5.24
C THR A 150 -5.26 6.16 -6.60
N GLN A 151 -4.85 5.07 -7.26
CA GLN A 151 -5.49 4.60 -8.48
C GLN A 151 -6.95 4.22 -8.25
N LEU A 152 -7.26 3.53 -7.15
CA LEU A 152 -8.65 3.20 -6.81
C LEU A 152 -9.48 4.47 -6.60
N VAL A 153 -8.98 5.43 -5.83
CA VAL A 153 -9.64 6.73 -5.61
C VAL A 153 -9.92 7.46 -6.93
N LEU A 154 -8.97 7.43 -7.88
CA LEU A 154 -9.11 8.07 -9.19
C LEU A 154 -10.06 7.31 -10.14
N ASN A 155 -10.26 6.01 -9.92
CA ASN A 155 -11.10 5.16 -10.77
C ASN A 155 -12.55 5.06 -10.27
N ASP A 156 -12.79 5.30 -8.98
CA ASP A 156 -14.13 5.19 -8.36
C ASP A 156 -15.09 6.33 -8.76
N ARG A 157 -14.61 7.33 -9.52
CA ARG A 157 -15.48 8.40 -10.06
C ARG A 157 -16.05 8.01 -11.42
N PRO A 158 -17.37 8.16 -11.64
CA PRO A 158 -18.00 7.90 -12.92
C PRO A 158 -17.36 8.77 -14.01
N HIS A 159 -17.06 8.14 -15.15
CA HIS A 159 -16.40 8.72 -16.31
C HIS A 159 -16.82 10.17 -16.61
N HIS A 160 -15.99 11.14 -16.25
CA HIS A 160 -15.96 12.43 -16.93
C HIS A 160 -15.02 12.31 -18.13
N ASP A 161 -15.54 12.72 -19.30
CA ASP A 161 -15.02 12.50 -20.64
C ASP A 161 -13.49 12.35 -20.72
N ALA A 162 -13.06 11.14 -21.09
CA ALA A 162 -11.67 10.80 -21.36
C ALA A 162 -11.22 11.46 -22.67
N THR A 163 -11.05 12.78 -22.65
CA THR A 163 -10.32 13.50 -23.70
C THR A 163 -8.83 13.17 -23.57
N ALA A 164 -8.09 13.12 -24.68
CA ALA A 164 -6.65 12.83 -24.67
C ALA A 164 -5.86 13.77 -23.74
N ASN A 165 -6.30 15.03 -23.63
CA ASN A 165 -5.72 16.02 -22.71
C ASN A 165 -5.93 15.64 -21.23
N ASN A 166 -7.07 15.03 -20.89
CA ASN A 166 -7.37 14.55 -19.55
C ASN A 166 -6.48 13.34 -19.19
N VAL A 167 -6.21 12.45 -20.15
CA VAL A 167 -5.31 11.31 -19.95
C VAL A 167 -3.87 11.77 -19.67
N VAL A 168 -3.33 12.70 -20.46
CA VAL A 168 -1.98 13.23 -20.24
C VAL A 168 -1.88 13.98 -18.91
N ALA A 169 -2.86 14.82 -18.58
CA ALA A 169 -2.90 15.53 -17.31
C ALA A 169 -2.93 14.56 -16.10
N ARG A 170 -3.75 13.50 -16.18
CA ARG A 170 -3.81 12.44 -15.16
C ARG A 170 -2.47 11.70 -15.03
N LEU A 171 -1.81 11.34 -16.12
CA LEU A 171 -0.49 10.68 -16.09
C LEU A 171 0.59 11.60 -15.49
N CYS A 172 0.64 12.87 -15.89
CA CYS A 172 1.57 13.86 -15.35
C CYS A 172 1.37 14.06 -13.85
N ALA A 173 0.12 14.19 -13.41
CA ALA A 173 -0.17 14.40 -12.00
C ALA A 173 -0.02 13.11 -11.17
N GLN A 174 -0.22 11.92 -11.74
CA GLN A 174 0.20 10.65 -11.11
C GLN A 174 1.72 10.55 -10.96
N ALA A 175 2.49 10.97 -11.97
CA ALA A 175 3.95 11.02 -11.90
C ALA A 175 4.42 12.02 -10.84
N HIS A 176 3.77 13.19 -10.75
CA HIS A 176 4.05 14.18 -9.71
C HIS A 176 3.69 13.65 -8.32
N LEU A 177 2.53 13.01 -8.15
CA LEU A 177 2.13 12.36 -6.89
C LEU A 177 3.16 11.31 -6.46
N ALA A 178 3.63 10.50 -7.39
CA ALA A 178 4.69 9.52 -7.16
C ALA A 178 6.00 10.17 -6.70
N GLN A 179 6.40 11.28 -7.33
CA GLN A 179 7.60 12.03 -6.98
C GLN A 179 7.49 12.66 -5.59
N VAL A 180 6.38 13.34 -5.29
CA VAL A 180 6.14 13.96 -3.98
C VAL A 180 6.16 12.89 -2.90
N PHE A 181 5.52 11.74 -3.12
CA PHE A 181 5.50 10.63 -2.16
C PHE A 181 6.89 10.08 -1.86
N ARG A 182 7.73 9.86 -2.88
CA ARG A 182 9.12 9.41 -2.66
C ARG A 182 9.93 10.40 -1.84
N SER A 183 9.62 11.69 -1.96
CA SER A 183 10.28 12.75 -1.21
C SER A 183 9.69 12.94 0.21
N ALA A 184 8.49 12.40 0.47
CA ALA A 184 7.73 12.57 1.70
C ALA A 184 8.32 11.74 2.86
N LYS A 185 9.20 12.37 3.65
CA LYS A 185 9.67 11.84 4.96
C LYS A 185 9.22 12.71 6.14
N SER A 186 8.42 13.75 5.92
CA SER A 186 7.99 14.72 6.95
C SER A 186 6.52 15.10 6.82
N ALA A 187 5.94 15.64 7.89
CA ALA A 187 4.53 16.03 7.98
C ALA A 187 4.11 17.08 6.94
N ASP A 188 4.99 18.04 6.61
CA ASP A 188 4.70 19.09 5.61
C ASP A 188 4.39 18.52 4.22
N LYS A 189 4.96 17.36 3.89
CA LYS A 189 4.78 16.70 2.59
C LYS A 189 3.49 15.87 2.51
N ALA A 190 2.89 15.50 3.65
CA ALA A 190 1.57 14.89 3.68
C ALA A 190 0.49 15.89 3.22
N ALA A 191 0.59 17.15 3.65
CA ALA A 191 -0.32 18.21 3.20
C ALA A 191 -0.14 18.56 1.71
N GLU A 192 1.08 18.46 1.19
CA GLU A 192 1.35 18.61 -0.25
C GLU A 192 0.73 17.46 -1.06
N LEU A 193 0.83 16.22 -0.58
CA LEU A 193 0.21 15.06 -1.21
C LEU A 193 -1.31 15.15 -1.27
N ILE A 194 -1.97 15.59 -0.19
CA ILE A 194 -3.42 15.87 -0.20
C ILE A 194 -3.74 16.87 -1.30
N ARG A 195 -3.01 18.00 -1.36
CA ARG A 195 -3.23 19.03 -2.39
C ARG A 195 -3.07 18.49 -3.81
N VAL A 196 -2.05 17.68 -4.08
CA VAL A 196 -1.85 17.08 -5.42
C VAL A 196 -2.98 16.10 -5.75
N LEU A 197 -3.41 15.30 -4.77
CA LEU A 197 -4.53 14.36 -4.94
C LEU A 197 -5.87 15.10 -5.16
N ASP A 198 -6.08 16.22 -4.46
CA ASP A 198 -7.24 17.09 -4.65
C ASP A 198 -7.22 17.70 -6.05
N VAL A 199 -6.09 18.24 -6.53
CA VAL A 199 -5.97 18.75 -7.91
C VAL A 199 -6.29 17.67 -8.95
N LEU A 200 -5.77 16.46 -8.74
CA LEU A 200 -6.06 15.29 -9.59
C LEU A 200 -7.56 14.96 -9.64
N LEU A 201 -8.27 15.13 -8.52
CA LEU A 201 -9.68 14.82 -8.38
C LEU A 201 -10.60 16.01 -8.68
N SER A 202 -10.07 17.23 -8.71
CA SER A 202 -10.74 18.49 -9.03
C SER A 202 -10.51 18.94 -10.47
N SER A 203 -9.94 18.08 -11.33
CA SER A 203 -9.67 18.40 -12.74
C SER A 203 -10.95 18.48 -13.58
N ASP A 204 -11.70 19.56 -13.34
CA ASP A 204 -12.47 20.36 -14.29
C ASP A 204 -11.66 21.61 -14.73
N THR A 205 -10.40 21.75 -14.34
CA THR A 205 -9.58 22.91 -14.70
C THR A 205 -8.75 22.65 -15.95
N ALA A 206 -9.36 22.98 -17.09
CA ALA A 206 -8.60 23.72 -18.09
C ALA A 206 -7.84 24.86 -17.38
N VAL A 207 -6.56 25.04 -17.73
CA VAL A 207 -5.75 26.23 -17.39
C VAL A 207 -5.24 26.34 -15.94
N THR A 208 -4.17 25.62 -15.56
CA THR A 208 -3.25 26.17 -14.53
C THR A 208 -1.80 25.62 -14.54
N MET A 209 -1.43 24.68 -15.41
CA MET A 209 -0.05 24.14 -15.44
C MET A 209 0.94 24.94 -16.31
N GLN A 210 0.55 26.09 -16.86
CA GLN A 210 1.40 26.88 -17.76
C GLN A 210 2.23 28.00 -17.09
N GLN A 211 2.16 28.20 -15.77
CA GLN A 211 2.81 29.36 -15.13
C GLN A 211 3.86 29.05 -14.03
N GLN A 212 4.26 27.79 -13.82
CA GLN A 212 5.29 27.46 -12.82
C GLN A 212 6.40 26.57 -13.37
N PHE A 213 6.99 26.99 -14.49
CA PHE A 213 8.38 26.68 -14.79
C PHE A 213 9.07 28.01 -15.13
N PRO A 214 10.05 28.48 -14.34
CA PRO A 214 10.86 29.62 -14.75
C PRO A 214 11.74 29.15 -15.92
N SER A 215 11.36 29.53 -17.13
CA SER A 215 12.16 29.31 -18.33
C SER A 215 13.47 30.10 -18.21
N THR A 216 14.56 29.41 -17.90
CA THR A 216 15.91 29.89 -18.19
C THR A 216 16.09 29.94 -19.70
N HIS A 217 15.79 31.09 -20.30
CA HIS A 217 16.41 31.50 -21.56
C HIS A 217 16.91 32.93 -21.37
N GLN A 218 18.20 33.02 -21.02
CA GLN A 218 18.97 34.24 -21.15
C GLN A 218 19.03 34.59 -22.65
N LEU A 219 18.51 35.77 -22.98
CA LEU A 219 18.74 36.43 -24.26
C LEU A 219 20.12 37.11 -24.17
N LEU A 220 21.02 36.73 -25.08
CA LEU A 220 22.14 37.54 -25.52
C LEU A 220 21.98 37.72 -27.03
N ASP A 221 21.70 38.97 -27.38
CA ASP A 221 22.15 39.79 -28.52
C ASP A 221 22.36 39.16 -29.92
N ASP A 222 21.63 39.79 -30.86
CA ASP A 222 22.04 40.31 -32.18
C ASP A 222 22.98 39.48 -33.09
N ASP A 223 22.54 39.16 -34.31
CA ASP A 223 22.96 39.85 -35.55
C ASP A 223 22.27 39.25 -36.80
N GLU A 224 22.09 40.09 -37.82
CA GLU A 224 21.37 39.86 -39.08
C GLU A 224 22.10 38.93 -40.07
N GLY A 225 21.38 38.33 -41.03
CA GLY A 225 22.02 37.83 -42.25
C GLY A 225 21.35 36.68 -43.00
N GLU A 226 20.50 37.05 -43.95
CA GLU A 226 20.36 36.51 -45.32
C GLU A 226 19.88 35.06 -45.60
N GLU A 227 19.01 35.03 -46.62
CA GLU A 227 18.27 33.94 -47.23
C GLU A 227 19.18 33.04 -48.08
N GLU A 228 18.91 31.72 -48.13
CA GLU A 228 19.01 31.00 -49.40
C GLU A 228 18.16 29.71 -49.38
N GLU A 229 17.39 29.53 -50.45
CA GLU A 229 16.58 28.36 -50.78
C GLU A 229 17.49 27.15 -51.10
N GLY A 230 17.08 25.94 -50.70
CA GLY A 230 17.84 24.73 -51.02
C GLY A 230 17.11 23.43 -50.70
N GLU A 231 16.32 22.97 -51.68
CA GLU A 231 16.20 21.59 -52.15
C GLU A 231 16.01 20.43 -51.14
N VAL A 232 14.83 19.79 -51.24
CA VAL A 232 14.51 18.49 -50.63
C VAL A 232 15.22 17.38 -51.38
N VAL A 233 16.09 16.63 -50.68
CA VAL A 233 16.47 15.26 -51.08
C VAL A 233 16.44 14.38 -49.83
N GLU A 234 15.56 13.38 -49.87
CA GLU A 234 15.45 12.27 -48.93
C GLU A 234 16.72 11.41 -49.01
N ASP A 235 17.29 11.04 -47.87
CA ASP A 235 18.10 9.84 -47.78
C ASP A 235 17.92 9.17 -46.41
N ASP A 236 17.57 7.89 -46.50
CA ASP A 236 17.20 6.97 -45.44
C ASP A 236 18.35 6.75 -44.44
N LEU A 237 18.10 7.02 -43.17
CA LEU A 237 18.84 6.38 -42.08
C LEU A 237 17.87 5.82 -41.03
N ASP A 238 17.69 4.51 -41.21
CA ASP A 238 17.27 3.50 -40.25
C ASP A 238 17.73 3.80 -38.81
N GLY A 239 16.78 3.77 -37.89
CA GLY A 239 17.00 4.11 -36.50
C GLY A 239 15.74 3.98 -35.66
N THR A 240 15.13 2.80 -35.67
CA THR A 240 14.05 2.44 -34.74
C THR A 240 14.58 2.52 -33.30
N LEU A 241 14.52 3.69 -32.68
CA LEU A 241 14.65 3.83 -31.23
C LEU A 241 13.32 3.42 -30.61
N MET A 242 13.13 2.10 -30.49
CA MET A 242 12.23 1.56 -29.48
C MET A 242 12.66 2.16 -28.13
N LEU A 243 11.85 3.09 -27.62
CA LEU A 243 11.87 3.46 -26.22
C LEU A 243 11.55 2.20 -25.42
N ASN A 244 12.61 1.50 -25.00
CA ASN A 244 12.57 0.42 -24.04
C ASN A 244 12.12 1.03 -22.70
N ILE A 245 10.81 1.22 -22.55
CA ILE A 245 10.20 1.41 -21.25
C ILE A 245 10.36 0.06 -20.54
N PRO A 246 11.11 -0.02 -19.44
CA PRO A 246 11.27 -1.27 -18.73
C PRO A 246 9.88 -1.74 -18.30
N HIS A 247 9.47 -2.87 -18.85
CA HIS A 247 8.25 -3.58 -18.47
C HIS A 247 8.39 -3.91 -16.98
N VAL A 248 7.76 -3.11 -16.11
CA VAL A 248 7.65 -3.42 -14.69
C VAL A 248 6.83 -4.69 -14.63
N LYS A 249 7.50 -5.81 -14.36
CA LYS A 249 6.88 -7.10 -14.12
C LYS A 249 6.05 -6.95 -12.84
N MET A 250 4.76 -6.66 -12.99
CA MET A 250 3.83 -6.55 -11.86
C MET A 250 3.62 -7.94 -11.27
N GLU A 251 4.39 -8.27 -10.24
CA GLU A 251 4.16 -9.43 -9.36
C GLU A 251 3.02 -9.16 -8.37
N ASN A 252 1.83 -8.83 -8.88
CA ASN A 252 0.70 -8.38 -8.07
C ASN A 252 -0.53 -9.29 -8.21
N GLU A 253 -0.38 -10.57 -7.87
CA GLU A 253 -1.49 -11.54 -7.80
C GLU A 253 -2.61 -11.11 -6.85
N TRP A 254 -2.30 -10.25 -5.86
CA TRP A 254 -3.29 -9.71 -4.92
C TRP A 254 -4.22 -8.65 -5.53
N LEU A 255 -3.85 -8.00 -6.64
CA LEU A 255 -4.73 -7.07 -7.36
C LEU A 255 -5.94 -7.80 -7.96
N ALA A 256 -5.76 -9.06 -8.38
CA ALA A 256 -6.86 -9.89 -8.86
C ALA A 256 -7.87 -10.21 -7.75
N ALA A 257 -7.40 -10.39 -6.51
CA ALA A 257 -8.26 -10.59 -5.34
C ALA A 257 -9.05 -9.31 -4.98
N ALA A 258 -8.47 -8.12 -5.18
CA ALA A 258 -9.15 -6.85 -4.96
C ALA A 258 -10.28 -6.61 -5.98
N GLN A 259 -10.08 -6.99 -7.24
CA GLN A 259 -11.13 -6.93 -8.28
C GLN A 259 -12.33 -7.84 -7.96
N PHE A 260 -12.10 -8.99 -7.35
CA PHE A 260 -13.16 -9.92 -6.97
C PHE A 260 -14.05 -9.40 -5.84
N ILE A 261 -13.48 -8.69 -4.86
CA ILE A 261 -14.26 -8.10 -3.75
C ILE A 261 -15.16 -6.96 -4.26
N ALA A 262 -14.66 -6.12 -5.18
CA ALA A 262 -15.44 -5.07 -5.80
C ALA A 262 -16.65 -5.60 -6.60
N ALA A 263 -16.51 -6.76 -7.26
CA ALA A 263 -17.60 -7.41 -7.99
C ALA A 263 -18.70 -8.02 -7.08
N THR A 264 -18.38 -8.31 -5.82
CA THR A 264 -19.34 -8.87 -4.84
C THR A 264 -20.07 -7.81 -4.00
N ALA A 265 -19.74 -6.53 -4.17
CA ALA A 265 -20.34 -5.40 -3.46
C ALA A 265 -21.38 -4.62 -4.30
N GLN A 266 -21.75 -5.14 -5.49
CA GLN A 266 -22.84 -4.64 -6.33
C GLN A 266 -24.12 -5.47 -6.15
#